data_AF-A0A1Z3NCS6-F1
#
_entry.id   AF-A0A1Z3NCS6-F1
#
_cell.length_a   1.000
_cell.length_b   1.000
_cell.length_c   1.000
_cell.angle_alpha   90.00
_cell.angle_beta   90.00
_cell.angle_gamma   90.00
#
_symmetry.space_group_name_H-M   'P 1'
#
loop_
_entity.id
_entity.type
_entity.pdbx_description
1 polymer ?
#
loop_
_entity_poly.entity_id
_entity_poly.type
_entity_poly.pdbx_seq_one_letter_code
_entity_poly.pdbx_strand_id
1 'polypeptide(L)'
;MSRTKSFSSTIQNERGMISAEFIFAIVIAAGLCIVFFALNFTLSMAEVAQYIAFSASRAHAAGHIDQDKQEQMAKDKYLSLINNRELKPLFNKPDGGWFVLSPQIDVRGGGESGRTFDSDYRYTEERVPQVGVRFDFTAKLLSLKVAFLGPTNEDDAGFSAKVTAFLIREPTQKECYELQIKRRYEAVLNLDQRFKEMARDTAGYVPSEDNGC
;
A
#
# COMPACT_ATOMS: atom_id res chain seq x y z
N MET A 1 -48.57 -24.50 59.38
CA MET A 1 -47.13 -24.46 59.70
C MET A 1 -46.32 -24.73 58.44
N SER A 2 -45.28 -23.92 58.26
CA SER A 2 -44.51 -23.69 57.04
C SER A 2 -43.79 -24.93 56.51
N ARG A 3 -43.94 -25.26 55.21
CA ARG A 3 -43.05 -26.18 54.49
C ARG A 3 -41.78 -25.42 54.13
N THR A 4 -40.71 -25.64 54.88
CA THR A 4 -39.35 -25.25 54.50
C THR A 4 -38.98 -25.95 53.20
N LYS A 5 -38.96 -25.22 52.08
CA LYS A 5 -38.37 -25.69 50.82
C LYS A 5 -36.89 -25.93 51.06
N SER A 6 -36.48 -27.19 51.03
CA SER A 6 -35.08 -27.59 51.11
C SER A 6 -34.29 -27.02 49.92
N PHE A 7 -33.25 -26.24 50.20
CA PHE A 7 -32.31 -25.73 49.19
C PHE A 7 -31.72 -26.86 48.32
N SER A 8 -31.66 -28.09 48.84
CA SER A 8 -31.13 -29.27 48.14
C SER A 8 -31.91 -29.63 46.88
N SER A 9 -33.24 -29.41 46.83
CA SER A 9 -34.02 -29.71 45.60
C SER A 9 -33.78 -28.69 44.47
N THR A 10 -33.17 -27.55 44.78
CA THR A 10 -32.77 -26.55 43.76
C THR A 10 -31.43 -26.95 43.13
N ILE A 11 -30.60 -27.74 43.83
CA ILE A 11 -29.31 -28.22 43.36
C ILE A 11 -29.44 -29.46 42.46
N GLN A 12 -30.50 -30.28 42.60
CA GLN A 12 -30.71 -31.44 41.73
C GLN A 12 -31.22 -31.10 40.31
N ASN A 13 -31.48 -29.83 40.00
CA ASN A 13 -31.97 -29.41 38.68
C ASN A 13 -30.81 -28.91 37.80
N GLU A 14 -29.90 -29.82 37.45
CA GLU A 14 -28.70 -29.56 36.64
C GLU A 14 -29.00 -29.07 35.21
N ARG A 15 -30.25 -29.19 34.75
CA ARG A 15 -30.68 -28.73 33.43
C ARG A 15 -30.49 -27.22 33.24
N GLY A 16 -30.62 -26.43 34.31
CA GLY A 16 -30.38 -24.98 34.26
C GLY A 16 -28.90 -24.64 34.10
N MET A 17 -28.02 -25.36 34.80
CA MET A 17 -26.58 -25.16 34.76
C MET A 17 -25.99 -25.60 33.41
N ILE A 18 -26.42 -26.76 32.90
CA ILE A 18 -26.04 -27.26 31.56
C ILE A 18 -26.46 -26.27 30.46
N SER A 19 -27.66 -25.69 30.55
CA SER A 19 -28.13 -24.72 29.55
C SER A 19 -27.31 -23.43 29.57
N ALA A 20 -26.93 -22.94 30.77
CA ALA A 20 -26.09 -21.76 30.92
C ALA A 20 -24.67 -21.99 30.40
N GLU A 21 -24.05 -23.13 30.72
CA GLU A 21 -22.73 -23.52 30.21
C GLU A 21 -22.73 -23.66 28.68
N PHE A 22 -23.78 -24.25 28.11
CA PHE A 22 -23.93 -24.37 26.66
C PHE A 22 -24.06 -23.01 25.96
N ILE A 23 -24.88 -22.10 26.49
CA ILE A 23 -25.01 -20.74 25.93
C ILE A 23 -23.68 -20.00 26.03
N PHE A 24 -22.99 -20.11 27.17
CA PHE A 24 -21.67 -19.51 27.35
C PHE A 24 -20.64 -20.04 26.35
N ALA A 25 -20.58 -21.36 26.18
CA ALA A 25 -19.69 -22.00 25.21
C ALA A 25 -19.99 -21.57 23.77
N ILE A 26 -21.26 -21.47 23.38
CA ILE A 26 -21.67 -20.96 22.05
C ILE A 26 -21.23 -19.51 21.86
N VAL A 27 -21.43 -18.65 22.85
CA VAL A 27 -21.06 -17.23 22.76
C VAL A 27 -19.54 -17.08 22.62
N ILE A 28 -18.76 -17.86 23.37
CA ILE A 28 -17.29 -17.88 23.21
C ILE A 28 -16.91 -18.39 21.82
N ALA A 29 -17.48 -19.51 21.36
CA ALA A 29 -17.16 -20.07 20.06
C ALA A 29 -17.50 -19.09 18.93
N ALA A 30 -18.68 -18.47 18.97
CA ALA A 30 -19.09 -17.45 18.00
C ALA A 30 -18.20 -16.21 18.07
N GLY A 31 -17.82 -15.75 19.27
CA GLY A 31 -16.91 -14.62 19.46
C GLY A 31 -15.53 -14.89 18.86
N LEU A 32 -14.96 -16.07 19.11
CA LEU A 32 -13.69 -16.49 18.50
C LEU A 32 -13.79 -16.57 16.98
N CYS A 33 -14.90 -17.11 16.43
CA CYS A 33 -15.13 -17.13 14.98
C CYS A 33 -15.17 -15.73 14.38
N ILE A 34 -15.81 -14.76 15.05
CA ILE A 34 -15.84 -13.36 14.60
C ILE A 34 -14.44 -12.74 14.59
N VAL A 35 -13.64 -12.99 15.64
CA VAL A 35 -12.25 -12.50 15.70
C VAL A 35 -11.40 -13.13 14.58
N PHE A 36 -11.49 -14.45 14.40
CA PHE A 36 -10.77 -15.13 13.30
C PHE A 36 -11.22 -14.63 11.93
N PHE A 37 -12.51 -14.39 11.73
CA PHE A 37 -13.02 -13.80 10.50
C PHE A 37 -12.43 -12.40 10.29
N ALA A 38 -12.48 -11.52 11.30
CA ALA A 38 -11.97 -10.16 11.20
C ALA A 38 -10.46 -10.12 10.88
N LEU A 39 -9.66 -11.00 11.50
CA LEU A 39 -8.23 -11.11 11.24
C LEU A 39 -7.95 -11.61 9.82
N ASN A 40 -8.54 -12.74 9.42
CA ASN A 40 -8.32 -13.31 8.09
C ASN A 40 -8.77 -12.34 6.99
N PHE A 41 -9.94 -11.73 7.15
CA PHE A 41 -10.47 -10.80 6.18
C PHE A 41 -9.62 -9.52 6.09
N THR A 42 -9.09 -9.02 7.21
CA THR A 42 -8.14 -7.90 7.20
C THR A 42 -6.85 -8.26 6.46
N LEU A 43 -6.30 -9.45 6.67
CA LEU A 43 -5.11 -9.91 5.95
C LEU A 43 -5.37 -10.01 4.45
N SER A 44 -6.51 -10.57 4.03
CA SER A 44 -6.89 -10.61 2.61
C SER A 44 -7.03 -9.22 2.00
N MET A 45 -7.62 -8.26 2.73
CA MET A 45 -7.73 -6.88 2.24
C MET A 45 -6.40 -6.14 2.23
N ALA A 46 -5.48 -6.47 3.13
CA ALA A 46 -4.12 -5.95 3.12
C ALA A 46 -3.36 -6.42 1.86
N GLU A 47 -3.54 -7.66 1.41
CA GLU A 47 -2.95 -8.14 0.14
C GLU A 47 -3.50 -7.38 -1.07
N VAL A 48 -4.81 -7.13 -1.10
CA VAL A 48 -5.41 -6.30 -2.16
C VAL A 48 -4.84 -4.88 -2.13
N ALA A 49 -4.65 -4.28 -0.96
CA ALA A 49 -4.01 -2.98 -0.82
C ALA A 49 -2.55 -3.01 -1.32
N GLN A 50 -1.78 -4.03 -0.96
CA GLN A 50 -0.41 -4.23 -1.47
C GLN A 50 -0.39 -4.32 -3.00
N TYR A 51 -1.35 -5.02 -3.60
CA TYR A 51 -1.48 -5.09 -5.06
C TYR A 51 -1.81 -3.73 -5.69
N ILE A 52 -2.69 -2.94 -5.06
CA ILE A 52 -2.99 -1.57 -5.51
C ILE A 52 -1.72 -0.71 -5.48
N ALA A 53 -0.93 -0.79 -4.40
CA ALA A 53 0.34 -0.07 -4.28
C ALA A 53 1.31 -0.50 -5.38
N PHE A 54 1.45 -1.81 -5.61
CA PHE A 54 2.30 -2.36 -6.67
C PHE A 54 1.84 -1.91 -8.05
N SER A 55 0.54 -1.93 -8.34
CA SER A 55 -0.03 -1.52 -9.62
C SER A 55 0.19 -0.03 -9.90
N ALA A 56 -0.01 0.83 -8.89
CA ALA A 56 0.28 2.25 -8.98
C ALA A 56 1.78 2.52 -9.16
N SER A 57 2.63 1.79 -8.42
CA SER A 57 4.09 1.87 -8.53
C SER A 57 4.58 1.43 -9.93
N ARG A 58 3.97 0.38 -10.50
CA ARG A 58 4.20 -0.07 -11.89
C ARG A 58 3.84 0.98 -12.94
N ALA A 59 2.75 1.72 -12.74
CA ALA A 59 2.35 2.81 -13.63
C ALA A 59 3.31 4.00 -13.54
N HIS A 60 3.78 4.31 -12.33
CA HIS A 60 4.83 5.30 -12.10
C HIS A 60 6.17 4.89 -12.72
N ALA A 61 6.53 3.60 -12.65
CA ALA A 61 7.81 3.11 -13.12
C ALA A 61 7.97 3.13 -14.65
N ALA A 62 6.87 3.17 -15.40
CA ALA A 62 6.92 3.22 -16.86
C ALA A 62 7.56 4.53 -17.34
N GLY A 63 8.53 4.44 -18.25
CA GLY A 63 9.19 5.61 -18.85
C GLY A 63 8.18 6.55 -19.52
N HIS A 64 8.32 7.86 -19.28
CA HIS A 64 7.52 8.90 -19.94
C HIS A 64 8.42 10.09 -20.32
N ILE A 65 7.83 11.11 -20.95
CA ILE A 65 8.50 12.35 -21.35
C ILE A 65 9.15 13.07 -20.15
N ASP A 66 8.42 13.21 -19.04
CA ASP A 66 8.85 13.90 -17.82
C ASP A 66 8.42 13.12 -16.55
N GLN A 67 9.04 13.47 -15.43
CA GLN A 67 8.79 12.80 -14.14
C GLN A 67 7.39 13.12 -13.59
N ASP A 68 6.89 14.34 -13.84
CA ASP A 68 5.55 14.75 -13.38
C ASP A 68 4.44 13.90 -14.02
N LYS A 69 4.55 13.53 -15.31
CA LYS A 69 3.60 12.62 -15.94
C LYS A 69 3.69 11.22 -15.33
N GLN A 70 4.87 10.74 -14.97
CA GLN A 70 5.00 9.45 -14.27
C GLN A 70 4.31 9.45 -12.90
N GLU A 71 4.47 10.53 -12.14
CA GLU A 71 3.74 10.69 -10.87
C GLU A 71 2.23 10.78 -11.08
N GLN A 72 1.79 11.48 -12.12
CA GLN A 72 0.38 11.59 -12.46
C GLN A 72 -0.20 10.23 -12.87
N MET A 73 0.52 9.44 -13.68
CA MET A 73 0.10 8.08 -14.05
C MET A 73 -0.09 7.19 -12.82
N ALA A 74 0.77 7.33 -11.81
CA ALA A 74 0.62 6.63 -10.54
C ALA A 74 -0.71 7.00 -9.84
N LYS A 75 -0.98 8.31 -9.74
CA LYS A 75 -2.18 8.86 -9.09
C LYS A 75 -3.44 8.47 -9.85
N ASP A 76 -3.44 8.56 -11.17
CA ASP A 76 -4.57 8.18 -12.02
C ASP A 76 -4.84 6.67 -11.91
N LYS A 77 -3.78 5.85 -11.92
CA LYS A 77 -3.92 4.40 -11.73
C LYS A 77 -4.51 4.09 -10.35
N TYR A 78 -4.00 4.70 -9.30
CA TYR A 78 -4.51 4.54 -7.94
C TYR A 78 -5.98 4.93 -7.83
N LEU A 79 -6.34 6.13 -8.32
CA LEU A 79 -7.71 6.64 -8.32
C LEU A 79 -8.66 5.73 -9.10
N SER A 80 -8.21 5.18 -10.24
CA SER A 80 -9.03 4.23 -11.01
C SER A 80 -9.31 2.94 -10.25
N LEU A 81 -8.36 2.46 -9.44
CA LEU A 81 -8.50 1.24 -8.63
C LEU A 81 -9.39 1.45 -7.41
N ILE A 82 -9.24 2.55 -6.68
CA ILE A 82 -10.06 2.79 -5.48
C ILE A 82 -11.50 3.19 -5.81
N ASN A 83 -11.74 3.76 -7.00
CA ASN A 83 -13.08 4.12 -7.47
C ASN A 83 -13.72 3.03 -8.34
N ASN A 84 -13.03 1.92 -8.57
CA ASN A 84 -13.57 0.78 -9.30
C ASN A 84 -14.82 0.22 -8.58
N ARG A 85 -15.81 -0.23 -9.35
CA ARG A 85 -17.12 -0.66 -8.87
C ARG A 85 -17.03 -1.83 -7.87
N GLU A 86 -16.08 -2.73 -8.08
CA GLU A 86 -15.90 -3.94 -7.28
C GLU A 86 -15.11 -3.66 -5.99
N LEU A 87 -14.13 -2.74 -6.03
CA LEU A 87 -13.27 -2.43 -4.89
C LEU A 87 -13.83 -1.32 -3.97
N LYS A 88 -14.56 -0.35 -4.52
CA LYS A 88 -15.15 0.77 -3.76
C LYS A 88 -16.12 0.36 -2.63
N PRO A 89 -16.86 -0.75 -2.71
CA PRO A 89 -17.64 -1.23 -1.57
C PRO A 89 -16.78 -1.78 -0.42
N LEU A 90 -15.61 -2.34 -0.75
CA LEU A 90 -14.67 -2.93 0.22
C LEU A 90 -13.81 -1.86 0.88
N PHE A 91 -13.39 -0.86 0.10
CA PHE A 91 -12.53 0.25 0.52
C PHE A 91 -13.24 1.58 0.35
N ASN A 92 -13.17 2.47 1.35
CA ASN A 92 -13.69 3.84 1.25
C ASN A 92 -15.21 3.95 1.05
N LYS A 93 -15.97 3.01 1.63
CA LYS A 93 -17.43 3.13 1.72
C LYS A 93 -17.82 4.40 2.50
N PRO A 94 -18.72 5.26 1.98
CA PRO A 94 -19.04 6.56 2.57
C PRO A 94 -19.52 6.50 4.04
N ASP A 95 -20.32 5.48 4.36
CA ASP A 95 -21.01 5.36 5.66
C ASP A 95 -20.26 4.47 6.68
N GLY A 96 -18.93 4.51 6.68
CA GLY A 96 -18.12 3.73 7.62
C GLY A 96 -17.73 2.36 7.09
N GLY A 97 -16.89 2.34 6.06
CA GLY A 97 -16.26 1.10 5.57
C GLY A 97 -15.35 0.43 6.60
N TRP A 98 -15.26 -0.90 6.51
CA TRP A 98 -14.33 -1.72 7.30
C TRP A 98 -12.86 -1.40 7.02
N PHE A 99 -12.57 -0.91 5.82
CA PHE A 99 -11.23 -0.52 5.39
C PHE A 99 -11.27 0.85 4.69
N VAL A 100 -10.23 1.64 4.96
CA VAL A 100 -10.05 2.97 4.39
C VAL A 100 -8.65 3.06 3.80
N LEU A 101 -8.57 3.52 2.56
CA LEU A 101 -7.32 3.84 1.87
C LEU A 101 -7.22 5.36 1.73
N SER A 102 -6.04 5.93 1.99
CA SER A 102 -5.85 7.37 1.90
C SER A 102 -6.18 7.91 0.51
N PRO A 103 -6.95 9.02 0.37
CA PRO A 103 -7.35 9.53 -0.94
C PRO A 103 -6.17 10.04 -1.78
N GLN A 104 -5.04 10.31 -1.13
CA GLN A 104 -3.79 10.73 -1.74
C GLN A 104 -2.71 9.69 -1.49
N ILE A 105 -1.77 9.61 -2.43
CA ILE A 105 -0.60 8.73 -2.38
C ILE A 105 0.67 9.57 -2.39
N ASP A 106 1.70 9.07 -1.70
CA ASP A 106 3.06 9.60 -1.74
C ASP A 106 3.84 8.84 -2.83
N VAL A 107 4.16 9.54 -3.92
CA VAL A 107 4.93 9.00 -5.04
C VAL A 107 6.33 9.56 -4.97
N ARG A 108 7.33 8.68 -4.97
CA ARG A 108 8.75 9.06 -4.89
C ARG A 108 9.52 8.34 -5.98
N GLY A 109 9.98 9.08 -6.98
CA GLY A 109 10.65 8.50 -8.15
C GLY A 109 12.15 8.70 -8.25
N GLY A 110 12.79 9.35 -7.27
CA GLY A 110 14.19 9.74 -7.35
C GLY A 110 14.41 10.69 -8.54
N GLY A 111 15.52 10.53 -9.27
CA GLY A 111 15.78 11.26 -10.51
C GLY A 111 15.91 12.77 -10.31
N GLU A 112 15.31 13.56 -11.21
CA GLU A 112 15.31 15.03 -11.15
C GLU A 112 14.70 15.57 -9.83
N SER A 113 13.66 14.93 -9.30
CA SER A 113 13.02 15.38 -8.04
C SER A 113 13.83 15.07 -6.77
N GLY A 114 14.76 14.11 -6.83
CA GLY A 114 15.55 13.66 -5.68
C GLY A 114 14.73 13.04 -4.53
N ARG A 115 13.41 12.89 -4.67
CA ARG A 115 12.53 12.38 -3.61
C ARG A 115 12.61 10.86 -3.55
N THR A 116 13.03 10.35 -2.40
CA THR A 116 13.11 8.91 -2.08
C THR A 116 12.58 8.64 -0.68
N PHE A 117 12.34 7.38 -0.34
CA PHE A 117 11.95 6.95 1.00
C PHE A 117 13.14 6.71 1.94
N ASP A 118 14.32 7.28 1.67
CA ASP A 118 15.56 7.04 2.45
C ASP A 118 15.45 7.40 3.94
N SER A 119 14.65 8.42 4.26
CA SER A 119 14.39 8.82 5.66
C SER A 119 13.81 7.68 6.49
N ASP A 120 12.96 6.86 5.86
CA ASP A 120 12.20 5.80 6.51
C ASP A 120 12.86 4.43 6.27
N TYR A 121 13.57 4.28 5.14
CA TYR A 121 14.18 3.04 4.71
C TYR A 121 15.60 3.29 4.22
N ARG A 122 16.57 3.48 5.13
CA ARG A 122 17.97 3.80 4.78
C ARG A 122 18.58 2.92 3.69
N TYR A 123 19.38 3.55 2.84
CA TYR A 123 20.05 2.91 1.71
C TYR A 123 21.21 2.07 2.23
N THR A 124 21.29 0.84 1.73
CA THR A 124 22.43 -0.06 1.89
C THR A 124 22.65 -0.71 0.54
N GLU A 125 23.89 -1.03 0.17
CA GLU A 125 24.23 -1.61 -1.16
C GLU A 125 23.40 -2.88 -1.49
N GLU A 126 22.96 -3.61 -0.46
CA GLU A 126 22.15 -4.82 -0.58
C GLU A 126 20.62 -4.59 -0.62
N ARG A 127 20.14 -3.33 -0.54
CA ARG A 127 18.71 -3.02 -0.42
C ARG A 127 18.05 -2.59 -1.73
N VAL A 128 16.78 -2.99 -1.81
CA VAL A 128 15.81 -2.66 -2.85
C VAL A 128 15.67 -1.12 -2.98
N PRO A 129 15.43 -0.59 -4.19
CA PRO A 129 15.16 0.84 -4.44
C PRO A 129 14.21 1.49 -3.45
N GLN A 130 14.56 2.70 -3.00
CA GLN A 130 13.75 3.53 -2.09
C GLN A 130 12.74 4.41 -2.84
N VAL A 131 12.35 4.00 -4.03
CA VAL A 131 11.44 4.72 -4.91
C VAL A 131 10.23 3.85 -5.18
N GLY A 132 9.08 4.49 -5.40
CA GLY A 132 7.81 3.81 -5.62
C GLY A 132 6.63 4.63 -5.10
N VAL A 133 5.60 3.91 -4.66
CA VAL A 133 4.33 4.50 -4.22
C VAL A 133 3.99 4.03 -2.81
N ARG A 134 3.45 4.95 -2.01
CA ARG A 134 3.00 4.68 -0.65
C ARG A 134 1.65 5.33 -0.36
N PHE A 135 0.84 4.65 0.45
CA PHE A 135 -0.40 5.19 0.99
C PHE A 135 -0.73 4.55 2.34
N ASP A 136 -1.71 5.12 3.05
CA ASP A 136 -2.14 4.61 4.35
C ASP A 136 -3.34 3.66 4.19
N PHE A 137 -3.22 2.48 4.78
CA PHE A 137 -4.29 1.50 4.92
C PHE A 137 -4.78 1.49 6.36
N THR A 138 -6.07 1.73 6.56
CA THR A 138 -6.69 1.76 7.89
C THR A 138 -7.74 0.67 8.00
N ALA A 139 -7.53 -0.28 8.92
CA ALA A 139 -8.45 -1.36 9.24
C ALA A 139 -9.33 -0.99 10.43
N LYS A 140 -10.54 -0.50 10.15
CA LYS A 140 -11.56 -0.18 11.16
C LYS A 140 -12.26 -1.42 11.70
N LEU A 141 -12.32 -2.49 10.92
CA LEU A 141 -12.92 -3.76 11.34
C LEU A 141 -12.27 -4.36 12.60
N LEU A 142 -10.97 -4.09 12.79
CA LEU A 142 -10.23 -4.58 13.96
C LEU A 142 -10.47 -3.74 15.22
N SER A 143 -11.14 -2.58 15.12
CA SER A 143 -11.61 -1.81 16.28
C SER A 143 -12.85 -2.46 16.87
N LEU A 144 -12.64 -3.62 17.49
CA LEU A 144 -13.66 -4.41 18.16
C LEU A 144 -13.77 -3.99 19.63
N LYS A 145 -15.00 -4.00 20.15
CA LYS A 145 -15.27 -3.91 21.59
C LYS A 145 -15.55 -5.31 22.12
N VAL A 146 -14.56 -5.90 22.77
CA VAL A 146 -14.67 -7.25 23.32
C VAL A 146 -15.31 -7.17 24.71
N ALA A 147 -16.37 -7.93 24.93
CA ALA A 147 -17.01 -7.99 26.24
C ALA A 147 -15.99 -8.41 27.31
N PHE A 148 -15.98 -7.73 28.45
CA PHE A 148 -15.07 -7.93 29.59
C PHE A 148 -13.58 -7.60 29.38
N LEU A 149 -13.10 -7.51 28.13
CA LEU A 149 -11.72 -7.13 27.80
C LEU A 149 -11.58 -5.66 27.37
N GLY A 150 -12.68 -5.00 27.02
CA GLY A 150 -12.70 -3.60 26.63
C GLY A 150 -12.50 -3.39 25.12
N PRO A 151 -12.39 -2.14 24.68
CA PRO A 151 -12.13 -1.81 23.29
C PRO A 151 -10.67 -2.15 22.91
N THR A 152 -10.48 -2.63 21.69
CA THR A 152 -9.14 -2.92 21.13
C THR A 152 -8.40 -1.66 20.66
N ASN A 153 -9.11 -0.54 20.51
CA ASN A 153 -8.57 0.76 20.16
C ASN A 153 -9.34 1.83 20.95
N GLU A 154 -8.65 2.83 21.51
CA GLU A 154 -9.26 3.87 22.35
C GLU A 154 -10.08 4.89 21.52
N ASP A 155 -9.71 5.11 20.26
CA ASP A 155 -10.20 6.25 19.46
C ASP A 155 -11.17 5.85 18.32
N ASP A 156 -11.57 4.58 18.19
CA ASP A 156 -12.39 4.04 17.08
C ASP A 156 -11.89 4.38 15.66
N ALA A 157 -10.67 4.93 15.53
CA ALA A 157 -10.09 5.39 14.28
C ALA A 157 -9.66 4.24 13.36
N GLY A 158 -9.54 3.02 13.89
CA GLY A 158 -8.96 1.87 13.21
C GLY A 158 -7.44 1.80 13.37
N PHE A 159 -6.88 0.62 13.09
CA PHE A 159 -5.44 0.44 13.04
C PHE A 159 -4.92 0.87 11.68
N SER A 160 -3.90 1.74 11.65
CA SER A 160 -3.34 2.27 10.40
C SER A 160 -1.92 1.76 10.15
N ALA A 161 -1.63 1.42 8.90
CA ALA A 161 -0.32 0.98 8.44
C ALA A 161 0.02 1.58 7.08
N LYS A 162 1.30 1.89 6.87
CA LYS A 162 1.82 2.36 5.58
C LYS A 162 2.01 1.20 4.64
N VAL A 163 1.29 1.19 3.53
CA VAL A 163 1.49 0.23 2.44
C VAL A 163 2.41 0.87 1.42
N THR A 164 3.59 0.29 1.23
CA THR A 164 4.63 0.83 0.34
C THR A 164 5.03 -0.22 -0.68
N ALA A 165 5.01 0.15 -1.96
CA ALA A 165 5.50 -0.69 -3.05
C ALA A 165 6.74 -0.06 -3.67
N PHE A 166 7.88 -0.70 -3.43
CA PHE A 166 9.17 -0.30 -3.99
C PHE A 166 9.34 -0.83 -5.41
N LEU A 167 9.61 0.06 -6.35
CA LEU A 167 9.87 -0.30 -7.74
C LEU A 167 10.79 0.72 -8.38
N ILE A 168 11.88 0.25 -9.01
CA ILE A 168 12.74 1.10 -9.85
C ILE A 168 11.89 1.68 -10.97
N ARG A 169 12.10 2.98 -11.19
CA ARG A 169 11.51 3.74 -12.27
C ARG A 169 12.45 3.74 -13.47
N GLU A 170 11.90 3.59 -14.66
CA GLU A 170 12.63 3.82 -15.90
C GLU A 170 12.89 5.32 -16.09
N PRO A 171 14.10 5.72 -16.52
CA PRO A 171 14.42 7.11 -16.76
C PRO A 171 13.46 7.73 -17.77
N THR A 172 13.16 9.01 -17.59
CA THR A 172 12.33 9.75 -18.56
C THR A 172 13.11 10.04 -19.83
N GLN A 173 12.41 10.40 -20.90
CA GLN A 173 13.07 10.83 -22.14
C GLN A 173 13.97 12.04 -21.88
N LYS A 174 13.52 13.00 -21.06
CA LYS A 174 14.30 14.17 -20.67
C LYS A 174 15.56 13.78 -19.87
N GLU A 175 15.42 12.94 -18.86
CA GLU A 175 16.57 12.47 -18.06
C GLU A 175 17.53 11.63 -18.89
N CYS A 176 17.01 10.78 -19.77
CA CYS A 176 17.83 10.00 -20.69
C CYS A 176 18.67 10.90 -21.60
N TYR A 177 18.02 11.88 -22.23
CA TYR A 177 18.71 12.80 -23.12
C TYR A 177 19.75 13.66 -22.36
N GLU A 178 19.34 14.32 -21.27
CA GLU A 178 20.19 15.27 -20.55
C GLU A 178 21.28 14.58 -19.73
N LEU A 179 21.01 13.44 -19.10
CA LEU A 179 21.95 12.78 -18.18
C LEU A 179 22.80 11.69 -18.84
N GLN A 180 22.36 11.10 -19.95
CA GLN A 180 23.13 10.08 -20.67
C GLN A 180 23.61 10.59 -22.02
N ILE A 181 22.70 10.87 -22.95
CA ILE A 181 23.05 11.12 -24.35
C ILE A 181 23.90 12.39 -24.50
N LYS A 182 23.42 13.52 -23.99
CA LYS A 182 24.09 14.81 -24.09
C LYS A 182 25.43 14.81 -23.37
N ARG A 183 25.50 14.29 -22.14
CA ARG A 183 26.77 14.20 -21.40
C ARG A 183 27.78 13.31 -22.08
N ARG A 184 27.36 12.16 -22.63
CA ARG A 184 28.26 11.28 -23.41
C ARG A 184 28.74 11.99 -24.67
N TYR A 185 27.85 12.64 -25.40
CA TYR A 185 28.20 13.39 -26.60
C TYR A 185 29.19 14.51 -26.29
N GLU A 186 28.92 15.34 -25.28
CA GLU A 186 29.83 16.38 -24.80
C GLU A 186 31.18 15.81 -24.35
N ALA A 187 31.19 14.67 -23.65
CA ALA A 187 32.43 14.00 -23.26
C ALA A 187 33.25 13.56 -24.49
N VAL A 188 32.59 12.98 -25.51
CA VAL A 188 33.24 12.58 -26.77
C VAL A 188 33.81 13.79 -27.50
N LEU A 189 33.05 14.88 -27.60
CA LEU A 189 33.56 16.12 -28.20
C LEU A 189 34.76 16.69 -27.43
N ASN A 190 34.84 16.46 -26.12
CA ASN A 190 35.94 16.95 -25.29
C ASN A 190 37.14 15.99 -25.21
N LEU A 191 37.08 14.79 -25.81
CA LEU A 191 38.22 13.86 -25.84
C LEU A 191 39.36 14.34 -26.73
N ASP A 192 39.06 14.91 -27.90
CA ASP A 192 40.04 15.31 -28.91
C ASP A 192 39.46 16.41 -29.83
N GLN A 193 40.30 17.34 -30.27
CA GLN A 193 39.90 18.46 -31.13
C GLN A 193 39.26 17.98 -32.45
N ARG A 194 39.68 16.83 -32.98
CA ARG A 194 39.13 16.23 -34.20
C ARG A 194 37.63 15.92 -34.08
N PHE A 195 37.15 15.56 -32.89
CA PHE A 195 35.72 15.30 -32.67
C PHE A 195 34.90 16.59 -32.68
N LYS A 196 35.46 17.71 -32.23
CA LYS A 196 34.82 19.04 -32.33
C LYS A 196 34.71 19.52 -33.77
N GLU A 197 35.68 19.18 -34.61
CA GLU A 197 35.69 19.52 -36.03
C GLU A 197 34.68 18.67 -36.81
N MET A 198 34.60 17.37 -36.54
CA MET A 198 33.58 16.47 -37.14
C MET A 198 32.15 16.84 -36.73
N ALA A 199 31.93 17.36 -35.52
CA ALA A 199 30.61 17.81 -35.06
C ALA A 199 30.06 19.04 -35.79
N ARG A 200 30.90 19.79 -36.51
CA ARG A 200 30.47 20.94 -37.32
C ARG A 200 29.83 20.51 -38.64
N ASP A 201 30.08 19.28 -39.09
CA ASP A 201 29.45 18.71 -40.28
C ASP A 201 28.21 17.89 -39.88
N THR A 202 27.09 18.60 -39.70
CA THR A 202 25.82 18.01 -39.24
C THR A 202 25.10 17.18 -40.30
N ALA A 203 25.63 17.08 -41.52
CA ALA A 203 24.98 16.40 -42.64
C ALA A 203 24.95 14.86 -42.51
N GLY A 204 25.80 14.28 -41.64
CA GLY A 204 25.93 12.84 -41.42
C GLY A 204 25.40 12.33 -40.08
N TYR A 205 24.63 13.12 -39.33
CA TYR A 205 24.09 12.69 -38.03
C TYR A 205 23.12 11.52 -38.22
N VAL A 206 23.55 10.33 -37.82
CA VAL A 206 22.70 9.14 -37.77
C VAL A 206 21.94 9.18 -36.45
N PRO A 207 20.60 9.22 -36.46
CA PRO A 207 19.83 9.12 -35.23
C PRO A 207 20.19 7.80 -34.54
N SER A 208 20.62 7.85 -33.28
CA SER A 208 20.75 6.64 -32.48
C SER A 208 19.34 6.11 -32.23
N GLU A 209 18.94 5.10 -33.01
CA GLU A 209 17.64 4.42 -32.85
C GLU A 209 17.55 3.62 -31.54
N ASP A 210 18.65 3.51 -30.80
CA ASP A 210 18.69 2.95 -29.46
C ASP A 210 18.95 4.08 -28.46
N ASN A 211 17.94 4.36 -27.64
CA ASN A 211 17.95 5.39 -26.61
C ASN A 211 19.02 5.13 -25.53
N GLY A 212 19.67 3.96 -25.46
CA GLY A 212 20.75 3.70 -24.50
C GLY A 212 20.34 3.94 -23.04
N CYS A 213 19.04 3.96 -22.83
CA CYS A 213 18.20 4.04 -21.65
C CYS A 213 17.03 3.11 -21.96
#